data_AF-W2NCR9-F1
#
_entry.id   AF-W2NCR9-F1
#
_cell.length_a   1.000
_cell.length_b   1.000
_cell.length_c   1.000
_cell.angle_alpha   90.00
_cell.angle_beta   90.00
_cell.angle_gamma   90.00
#
_symmetry.space_group_name_H-M   'P 1'
#
loop_
_entity.id
_entity.type
_entity.pdbx_description
1 polymer ?
#
loop_
_entity_poly.entity_id
_entity_poly.type
_entity_poly.pdbx_seq_one_letter_code
_entity_poly.pdbx_strand_id
1 'polypeptide(L)'
;MRLSHVLVVIAATFLATTDALSTNTGIHAVNVISHNGPSQRLLRSDYTTAEDDDDSEARTLNLEKMRTMLDAGMSVDDYAFKLKLTDKIAAAADSAKEMAKLAETHKFKKLLLYLNYVAEHT
;
A
#
# COMPACT_ATOMS: atom_id res chain seq x y z
N MET A 1 -27.07 -4.13 17.53
CA MET A 1 -27.04 -2.65 17.53
C MET A 1 -26.14 -2.09 18.65
N ARG A 2 -24.82 -2.31 18.61
CA ARG A 2 -23.88 -1.74 19.62
C ARG A 2 -22.48 -1.38 19.08
N LEU A 3 -22.24 -1.44 17.77
CA LEU A 3 -20.93 -1.10 17.18
C LEU A 3 -20.85 0.35 16.67
N SER A 4 -22.01 0.99 16.45
CA SER A 4 -22.12 2.31 15.81
C SER A 4 -21.74 3.50 16.69
N HIS A 5 -21.50 3.31 18.00
CA HIS A 5 -21.30 4.42 18.94
C HIS A 5 -19.84 4.74 19.25
N VAL A 6 -18.88 3.91 18.83
CA VAL A 6 -17.46 4.13 19.16
C VAL A 6 -16.78 5.10 18.19
N LEU A 7 -17.25 5.19 16.94
CA LEU A 7 -16.59 5.97 15.89
C LEU A 7 -16.80 7.49 15.98
N VAL A 8 -17.88 7.97 16.59
CA VAL A 8 -18.20 9.41 16.61
C VAL A 8 -17.26 10.22 17.51
N VAL A 9 -16.55 9.59 18.46
CA VAL A 9 -15.75 10.32 19.46
C VAL A 9 -14.34 10.69 18.95
N ILE A 10 -13.82 10.04 17.91
CA ILE A 10 -12.41 10.18 17.50
C ILE A 10 -12.13 11.47 16.70
N ALA A 11 -13.15 12.07 16.07
CA ALA A 11 -12.95 13.21 15.18
C ALA A 11 -12.64 14.56 15.87
N ALA A 12 -12.87 14.68 17.18
CA ALA A 12 -12.79 15.97 17.89
C ALA A 12 -11.41 16.31 18.50
N THR A 13 -10.44 15.38 18.52
CA THR A 13 -9.19 15.57 19.27
C THR A 13 -7.98 16.00 18.45
N PHE A 14 -8.07 16.10 17.12
CA PHE A 14 -6.91 16.42 16.26
C PHE A 14 -6.77 17.90 15.87
N LEU A 15 -7.54 18.82 16.47
CA LEU A 15 -7.53 20.24 16.06
C LEU A 15 -6.73 21.18 16.98
N ALA A 16 -5.85 20.69 17.85
CA ALA A 16 -5.06 21.56 18.71
C ALA A 16 -3.58 21.20 18.75
N THR A 17 -2.75 22.24 18.67
CA THR A 17 -1.31 22.33 19.02
C THR A 17 -0.30 21.68 18.06
N THR A 18 0.42 22.50 17.28
CA THR A 18 1.78 22.99 17.65
C THR A 18 2.30 23.96 16.60
N ASP A 19 2.28 25.25 16.94
CA ASP A 19 3.19 26.26 16.42
C ASP A 19 4.57 26.12 17.10
N ALA A 20 5.60 26.61 16.39
CA ALA A 20 6.96 26.92 16.85
C ALA A 20 7.97 25.76 16.99
N LEU A 21 9.00 25.78 16.12
CA LEU A 21 10.38 25.94 16.61
C LEU A 21 11.30 26.51 15.51
N SER A 22 11.50 27.83 15.58
CA SER A 22 12.64 28.53 14.99
C SER A 22 13.82 28.41 15.95
N THR A 23 14.96 27.88 15.52
CA THR A 23 16.24 28.14 16.22
C THR A 23 17.42 28.09 15.25
N ASN A 24 17.92 29.29 14.99
CA ASN A 24 19.23 29.61 14.43
C ASN A 24 20.36 29.14 15.37
N THR A 25 21.34 28.38 14.89
CA THR A 25 22.71 28.38 15.43
C THR A 25 23.69 28.09 14.30
N GLY A 26 24.66 28.99 14.13
CA GLY A 26 25.71 28.88 13.12
C GLY A 26 27.00 28.26 13.65
N ILE A 27 27.96 28.24 12.72
CA ILE A 27 29.42 28.28 12.90
C ILE A 27 30.19 26.93 12.87
N HIS A 28 31.19 26.95 11.96
CA HIS A 28 32.48 26.25 11.93
C HIS A 28 32.66 24.90 11.22
N ALA A 29 33.24 25.01 10.01
CA ALA A 29 34.54 24.45 9.58
C ALA A 29 34.99 23.08 10.13
N VAL A 30 35.36 22.16 9.23
CA VAL A 30 36.77 21.77 9.03
C VAL A 30 36.89 20.83 7.82
N ASN A 31 37.83 21.21 6.96
CA ASN A 31 38.39 20.46 5.84
C ASN A 31 39.11 19.19 6.34
N VAL A 32 38.75 18.01 5.81
CA VAL A 32 39.63 16.83 5.81
C VAL A 32 39.65 16.23 4.41
N ILE A 33 40.80 16.43 3.75
CA ILE A 33 41.20 15.79 2.51
C ILE A 33 41.53 14.33 2.81
N SER A 34 41.01 13.36 2.06
CA SER A 34 41.73 12.10 1.81
C SER A 34 41.18 11.28 0.63
N HIS A 35 42.01 11.19 -0.41
CA HIS A 35 42.29 10.02 -1.25
C HIS A 35 41.19 9.37 -2.11
N ASN A 36 41.26 9.66 -3.41
CA ASN A 36 41.57 8.71 -4.49
C ASN A 36 40.95 7.29 -4.41
N GLY A 37 39.91 7.05 -5.21
CA GLY A 37 39.49 5.67 -5.54
C GLY A 37 38.31 5.60 -6.50
N PRO A 38 38.52 5.28 -7.80
CA PRO A 38 37.44 4.86 -8.68
C PRO A 38 37.30 3.34 -8.58
N SER A 39 36.32 2.86 -7.82
CA SER A 39 35.89 1.46 -7.88
C SER A 39 34.45 1.35 -7.40
N GLN A 40 33.55 1.95 -8.16
CA GLN A 40 32.12 1.73 -8.03
C GLN A 40 31.80 0.33 -8.58
N ARG A 41 32.08 -0.71 -7.79
CA ARG A 41 31.75 -2.10 -8.11
C ARG A 41 30.39 -2.44 -7.50
N LEU A 42 29.31 -1.96 -8.12
CA LEU A 42 27.95 -2.39 -7.80
C LEU A 42 27.72 -3.77 -8.42
N LEU A 43 28.08 -4.82 -7.66
CA LEU A 43 27.73 -6.20 -7.99
C LEU A 43 26.23 -6.42 -7.77
N ARG A 44 25.59 -6.89 -8.85
CA ARG A 44 24.24 -7.48 -8.91
C ARG A 44 23.90 -8.25 -7.63
N SER A 45 22.75 -7.94 -7.04
CA SER A 45 21.97 -8.94 -6.32
C SER A 45 20.92 -9.46 -7.29
N ASP A 46 21.00 -10.75 -7.55
CA ASP A 46 20.10 -11.46 -8.46
C ASP A 46 18.66 -11.39 -7.93
N TYR A 47 17.76 -10.86 -8.76
CA TYR A 47 16.32 -10.99 -8.55
C TYR A 47 15.95 -12.45 -8.78
N THR A 48 16.00 -13.26 -7.73
CA THR A 48 15.38 -14.58 -7.69
C THR A 48 14.06 -14.44 -6.97
N THR A 49 12.98 -14.32 -7.73
CA THR A 49 11.76 -15.12 -7.56
C THR A 49 11.00 -15.00 -8.87
N ALA A 50 11.22 -15.96 -9.78
CA ALA A 50 10.27 -16.22 -10.85
C ALA A 50 9.05 -16.87 -10.20
N GLU A 51 8.11 -16.05 -9.73
CA GLU A 51 6.73 -16.52 -9.63
C GLU A 51 6.21 -16.51 -11.06
N ASP A 52 6.20 -17.70 -11.64
CA ASP A 52 5.46 -18.05 -12.84
C ASP A 52 3.96 -17.89 -12.54
N ASP A 53 3.52 -16.65 -12.41
CA ASP A 53 2.12 -16.28 -12.50
C ASP A 53 1.95 -15.80 -13.93
N ASP A 54 1.28 -16.63 -14.74
CA ASP A 54 0.75 -16.33 -16.07
C ASP A 54 -0.14 -15.08 -16.00
N ASP A 55 0.51 -13.92 -15.85
CA ASP A 55 -0.06 -12.58 -15.88
C ASP A 55 -0.21 -12.20 -17.35
N SER A 56 -1.05 -12.96 -18.04
CA SER A 56 -1.55 -12.61 -19.36
C SER A 56 -2.34 -11.29 -19.25
N GLU A 57 -1.60 -10.20 -19.46
CA GLU A 57 -2.01 -8.99 -20.18
C GLU A 57 -3.22 -8.22 -19.62
N ALA A 58 -3.10 -7.69 -18.39
CA ALA A 58 -3.66 -6.38 -18.05
C ALA A 58 -3.08 -5.86 -16.71
N ARG A 59 -2.07 -4.99 -16.80
CA ARG A 59 -1.48 -4.28 -15.65
C ARG A 59 -2.48 -3.42 -14.86
N THR A 60 -3.71 -3.27 -15.34
CA THR A 60 -4.80 -2.55 -14.66
C THR A 60 -6.08 -3.30 -14.93
N LEU A 61 -6.87 -3.56 -13.88
CA LEU A 61 -8.17 -4.18 -14.05
C LEU A 61 -9.08 -3.21 -14.82
N ASN A 62 -9.57 -3.63 -15.99
CA ASN A 62 -10.36 -2.79 -16.90
C ASN A 62 -11.76 -2.51 -16.32
N LEU A 63 -12.28 -1.30 -16.52
CA LEU A 63 -13.62 -0.87 -16.12
C LEU A 63 -14.72 -1.82 -16.60
N GLU A 64 -14.63 -2.29 -17.86
CA GLU A 64 -15.61 -3.21 -18.42
C GLU A 64 -15.63 -4.57 -17.68
N LYS A 65 -14.45 -5.03 -17.23
CA LYS A 65 -14.35 -6.22 -16.40
C LYS A 65 -14.96 -5.99 -15.01
N MET A 66 -14.74 -4.82 -14.39
CA MET A 66 -15.38 -4.48 -13.10
C MET A 66 -16.90 -4.47 -13.21
N ARG A 67 -17.41 -3.84 -14.27
CA ARG A 67 -18.84 -3.81 -14.54
C ARG A 67 -19.40 -5.22 -14.69
N THR A 68 -18.75 -6.05 -15.50
CA THR A 68 -19.17 -7.45 -15.69
C THR A 68 -19.16 -8.24 -14.38
N MET A 69 -18.16 -8.02 -13.52
CA MET A 69 -18.10 -8.66 -12.21
C MET A 69 -19.23 -8.20 -11.28
N LEU A 70 -19.52 -6.89 -11.26
CA LEU A 70 -20.62 -6.33 -10.48
C LEU A 70 -21.99 -6.82 -10.99
N ASP A 71 -22.21 -6.82 -12.30
CA ASP A 71 -23.44 -7.33 -12.94
C ASP A 71 -23.64 -8.83 -12.67
N ALA A 72 -22.54 -9.58 -12.55
CA ALA A 72 -22.55 -10.99 -12.14
C ALA A 72 -22.80 -11.20 -10.63
N GLY A 73 -22.95 -10.13 -9.85
CA GLY A 73 -23.18 -10.18 -8.41
C GLY A 73 -21.94 -10.57 -7.60
N MET A 74 -20.74 -10.41 -8.16
CA MET A 74 -19.49 -10.70 -7.44
C MET A 74 -19.29 -9.69 -6.31
N SER A 75 -19.20 -10.15 -5.07
CA SER A 75 -18.86 -9.27 -3.96
C SER A 75 -17.35 -8.97 -3.93
N VAL A 76 -16.96 -7.95 -3.18
CA VAL A 76 -15.53 -7.65 -2.97
C VAL A 76 -14.81 -8.82 -2.28
N ASP A 77 -15.49 -9.50 -1.35
CA ASP A 77 -14.95 -10.67 -0.65
C ASP A 77 -14.75 -11.85 -1.59
N ASP A 78 -15.70 -12.11 -2.50
CA ASP A 78 -15.57 -13.14 -3.54
C ASP A 78 -14.38 -12.84 -4.46
N TYR A 79 -14.18 -11.57 -4.79
CA TYR A 79 -13.05 -11.15 -5.59
C TYR A 79 -11.72 -11.29 -4.84
N ALA A 80 -11.68 -10.98 -3.54
CA ALA A 80 -10.51 -11.24 -2.70
C ALA A 80 -10.18 -12.73 -2.59
N PHE A 81 -11.20 -13.60 -2.51
CA PHE A 81 -11.06 -15.05 -2.53
C PHE A 81 -10.50 -15.53 -3.88
N LYS A 82 -11.04 -15.02 -4.99
CA LYS A 82 -10.53 -15.30 -6.35
C LYS A 82 -9.06 -14.91 -6.51
N LEU A 83 -8.64 -13.82 -5.88
CA LEU A 83 -7.25 -13.34 -5.88
C LEU A 83 -6.36 -14.07 -4.86
N LYS A 84 -6.90 -15.00 -4.07
CA LYS A 84 -6.22 -15.70 -2.97
C LYS A 84 -5.56 -14.73 -1.97
N LEU A 85 -6.26 -13.62 -1.69
CA LEU A 85 -5.78 -12.59 -0.77
C LEU A 85 -6.33 -12.73 0.65
N THR A 86 -7.37 -13.53 0.86
CA THR A 86 -8.07 -13.67 2.16
C THR A 86 -7.10 -13.97 3.30
N ASP A 87 -6.24 -14.99 3.14
CA ASP A 87 -5.31 -15.42 4.18
C ASP A 87 -4.21 -14.40 4.41
N LYS A 88 -3.78 -13.71 3.34
CA LYS A 88 -2.75 -12.66 3.40
C LYS A 88 -3.27 -11.41 4.11
N ILE A 89 -4.53 -11.04 3.86
CA ILE A 89 -5.21 -9.93 4.53
C ILE A 89 -5.37 -10.26 6.03
N ALA A 90 -5.83 -11.48 6.34
CA ALA A 90 -5.98 -11.92 7.73
C ALA A 90 -4.63 -11.93 8.48
N ALA A 91 -3.57 -12.44 7.85
CA ALA A 91 -2.23 -12.45 8.43
C ALA A 91 -1.64 -11.04 8.60
N ALA A 92 -2.01 -10.10 7.72
CA ALA A 92 -1.57 -8.71 7.76
C ALA A 92 -2.43 -7.81 8.68
N ALA A 93 -3.59 -8.27 9.14
CA ALA A 93 -4.56 -7.46 9.87
C ALA A 93 -3.99 -6.80 11.14
N ASP A 94 -3.11 -7.51 11.85
CA ASP A 94 -2.50 -7.05 13.10
C ASP A 94 -1.14 -6.36 12.89
N SER A 95 -0.65 -6.22 11.65
CA SER A 95 0.67 -5.68 11.36
C SER A 95 0.64 -4.64 10.26
N ALA A 96 0.84 -3.38 10.64
CA ALA A 96 0.97 -2.27 9.71
C ALA A 96 2.08 -2.51 8.66
N LYS A 97 3.17 -3.18 9.05
CA LYS A 97 4.27 -3.53 8.15
C LYS A 97 3.86 -4.56 7.11
N GLU A 98 3.16 -5.62 7.50
CA GLU A 98 2.71 -6.64 6.56
C GLU A 98 1.57 -6.12 5.67
N MET A 99 0.71 -5.25 6.22
CA MET A 99 -0.30 -4.55 5.42
C MET A 99 0.33 -3.61 4.39
N ALA A 100 1.41 -2.89 4.74
CA ALA A 100 2.14 -2.06 3.79
C ALA A 100 2.74 -2.89 2.65
N LYS A 101 3.37 -4.03 2.96
CA LYS A 101 3.86 -4.96 1.92
C LYS A 101 2.73 -5.51 1.05
N LEU A 102 1.60 -5.86 1.66
CA LEU A 102 0.44 -6.34 0.93
C LEU A 102 -0.12 -5.27 -0.02
N ALA A 103 -0.15 -4.01 0.42
CA ALA A 103 -0.59 -2.87 -0.37
C ALA A 103 0.29 -2.60 -1.60
N GLU A 104 1.56 -2.98 -1.55
CA GLU A 104 2.46 -2.89 -2.71
C GLU A 104 2.11 -3.90 -3.81
N THR A 105 1.48 -5.03 -3.45
CA THR A 105 1.17 -6.10 -4.40
C THR A 105 0.13 -5.68 -5.44
N HIS A 106 0.31 -6.17 -6.67
CA HIS A 106 -0.61 -5.88 -7.78
C HIS A 106 -2.03 -6.39 -7.51
N LYS A 107 -2.15 -7.59 -6.93
CA LYS A 107 -3.42 -8.23 -6.58
C LYS A 107 -4.22 -7.36 -5.60
N PHE A 108 -3.58 -6.83 -4.56
CA PHE A 108 -4.28 -5.97 -3.60
C PHE A 108 -4.71 -4.64 -4.21
N LYS A 109 -3.91 -4.05 -5.09
CA LYS A 109 -4.30 -2.85 -5.86
C LYS A 109 -5.52 -3.11 -6.74
N LYS A 110 -5.60 -4.27 -7.40
CA LYS A 110 -6.79 -4.70 -8.17
C LYS A 110 -8.03 -4.82 -7.27
N LEU A 111 -7.87 -5.37 -6.06
CA LEU A 111 -8.96 -5.49 -5.08
C LEU A 111 -9.47 -4.12 -4.62
N LEU A 112 -8.58 -3.19 -4.28
CA LEU A 112 -8.95 -1.82 -3.90
C LEU A 112 -9.66 -1.07 -5.04
N LEU A 113 -9.19 -1.25 -6.28
CA LEU A 113 -9.84 -0.64 -7.45
C LEU A 113 -11.27 -1.15 -7.61
N TYR A 114 -11.47 -2.46 -7.46
CA TYR A 114 -12.81 -3.06 -7.53
C TYR A 114 -13.70 -2.62 -6.36
N LEU A 115 -13.17 -2.56 -5.14
CA LEU A 115 -13.88 -2.04 -3.97
C LEU A 115 -14.38 -0.61 -4.21
N ASN A 116 -13.52 0.27 -4.76
CA ASN A 116 -13.92 1.64 -5.08
C ASN A 116 -15.02 1.66 -6.17
N TYR A 117 -14.87 0.83 -7.21
CA TYR A 117 -15.89 0.73 -8.26
C TYR A 117 -17.25 0.29 -7.72
N VAL A 118 -17.28 -0.75 -6.87
CA VAL A 118 -18.52 -1.21 -6.22
C VAL A 118 -19.13 -0.08 -5.38
N ALA A 119 -18.34 0.61 -4.55
CA ALA A 119 -18.83 1.70 -3.70
C ALA A 119 -19.42 2.89 -4.49
N GLU A 120 -18.94 3.15 -5.71
CA GLU A 120 -19.49 4.20 -6.58
C GLU A 120 -20.78 3.78 -7.31
N HIS A 121 -21.07 2.48 -7.40
CA HIS A 121 -22.18 1.93 -8.21
C HIS A 121 -23.24 1.18 -7.39
N THR A 122 -23.13 1.18 -6.05
CA THR A 122 -24.12 0.63 -5.10
C THR A 122 -24.73 1.72 -4.25
#